data_AF-A0A820DSI9-F1
#
_entry.id   AF-A0A820DSI9-F1
#
_cell.length_a   1.000
_cell.length_b   1.000
_cell.length_c   1.000
_cell.angle_alpha   90.00
_cell.angle_beta   90.00
_cell.angle_gamma   90.00
#
_symmetry.space_group_name_H-M   'P 1'
#
loop_
_entity.id
_entity.type
_entity.pdbx_description
1 polymer ?
#
loop_
_entity_poly.entity_id
_entity_poly.type
_entity_poly.pdbx_seq_one_letter_code
_entity_poly.pdbx_strand_id
1 'polypeptide(L)' 'VHDTVRIISTFTDTAPIGIFRLDVSTVYSEKEHAFERKWAQLVNPENIGSSCGHLLLSISVTQRGVPTKVN' A
#
# COMPACT_ATOMS: atom_id res chain seq x y z
N VAL A 1 22.11 -33.14 9.07
CA VAL A 1 20.78 -32.97 8.43
C VAL A 1 20.03 -31.96 9.29
N HIS A 2 19.82 -30.73 8.82
CA HIS A 2 19.08 -29.71 9.56
C HIS A 2 17.67 -29.64 8.98
N ASP A 3 16.69 -30.11 9.75
CA ASP A 3 15.28 -30.05 9.35
C ASP A 3 14.83 -28.59 9.31
N THR A 4 14.42 -28.16 8.12
CA THR A 4 13.87 -26.84 7.89
C THR A 4 12.41 -26.84 8.35
N VAL A 5 12.13 -26.24 9.50
CA VAL A 5 10.75 -26.04 9.96
C VAL A 5 10.09 -24.97 9.09
N ARG A 6 9.19 -25.39 8.21
CA ARG A 6 8.29 -24.48 7.48
C ARG A 6 7.10 -24.14 8.37
N ILE A 7 7.10 -22.94 8.93
CA ILE A 7 5.91 -22.37 9.58
C ILE A 7 4.97 -21.91 8.48
N ILE A 8 3.94 -22.71 8.17
CA ILE A 8 2.83 -22.29 7.33
C ILE A 8 1.77 -21.70 8.27
N SER A 9 1.85 -20.39 8.52
CA SER A 9 0.78 -19.68 9.23
C SER A 9 -0.37 -19.46 8.25
N THR A 10 -1.53 -20.04 8.55
CA THR A 10 -2.78 -19.68 7.88
C THR A 10 -3.29 -18.43 8.57
N PHE A 11 -3.21 -17.29 7.89
CA PHE A 11 -3.73 -16.02 8.39
C PHE A 11 -5.27 -16.10 8.36
N THR A 12 -5.90 -16.44 9.50
CA THR A 12 -7.36 -16.60 9.60
C THR A 12 -8.08 -15.28 9.88
N ASP A 13 -7.36 -14.29 10.40
CA ASP A 13 -7.91 -12.96 10.67
C ASP A 13 -7.69 -12.05 9.47
N THR A 14 -8.78 -11.68 8.80
CA THR A 14 -8.79 -10.78 7.64
C THR A 14 -9.14 -9.34 8.03
N ALA A 15 -9.25 -9.06 9.33
CA ALA A 15 -9.55 -7.72 9.82
C ALA A 15 -8.44 -6.72 9.39
N PRO A 16 -8.80 -5.57 8.81
CA PRO A 16 -7.81 -4.57 8.39
C PRO A 16 -7.18 -3.89 9.62
N ILE A 17 -5.85 -3.86 9.68
CA ILE A 17 -5.08 -3.13 10.71
C ILE A 17 -5.30 -1.61 10.59
N GLY A 18 -5.53 -1.12 9.37
CA GLY A 18 -5.63 0.30 9.07
C GLY A 18 -6.10 0.55 7.64
N ILE A 19 -6.60 1.75 7.39
CA ILE A 19 -7.02 2.20 6.05
C ILE A 19 -6.20 3.43 5.67
N PHE A 20 -5.83 3.49 4.39
CA PHE A 20 -5.32 4.68 3.74
C PHE A 20 -6.24 5.02 2.56
N ARG A 21 -6.58 6.31 2.40
CA ARG A 21 -7.40 6.81 1.29
C ARG A 21 -6.64 7.93 0.60
N LEU A 22 -6.69 7.93 -0.73
CA LEU A 22 -6.04 8.93 -1.57
C LEU A 22 -6.99 9.32 -2.69
N ASP A 23 -7.11 10.63 -2.94
CA ASP A 23 -7.71 11.10 -4.18
C ASP A 23 -6.72 10.89 -5.32
N VAL A 24 -7.12 10.11 -6.34
CA VAL A 24 -6.31 9.81 -7.52
C VAL A 24 -5.88 11.07 -8.26
N SER A 25 -6.67 12.16 -8.18
CA SER A 25 -6.32 13.45 -8.77
C SER A 25 -4.98 13.99 -8.24
N THR A 26 -4.64 13.62 -6.99
CA THR A 26 -3.36 13.94 -6.35
C THR A 26 -2.20 13.29 -7.10
N VAL A 27 -2.31 12.01 -7.44
CA VAL A 27 -1.25 11.29 -8.18
C VAL A 27 -1.16 11.79 -9.62
N TYR A 28 -2.30 12.08 -10.25
CA TYR A 28 -2.34 12.67 -11.58
C TYR A 28 -1.64 14.02 -11.67
N SER A 29 -1.64 14.80 -10.59
CA SER A 29 -1.03 16.13 -10.57
C SER A 29 0.49 16.09 -10.38
N GLU A 30 1.06 14.94 -10.03
CA GLU A 30 2.50 14.77 -9.87
C GLU A 30 3.24 14.61 -11.20
N LYS A 31 4.55 14.84 -11.15
CA LYS A 31 5.46 14.53 -12.25
C LYS A 31 5.33 13.05 -12.63
N GLU A 32 5.21 12.78 -13.93
CA GLU A 32 5.05 11.43 -14.49
C GLU A 32 3.79 10.69 -13.98
N HIS A 33 2.85 11.42 -13.38
CA HIS A 33 1.64 10.87 -12.77
C HIS A 33 1.97 9.77 -11.75
N ALA A 34 3.02 9.97 -10.95
CA ALA A 34 3.55 8.95 -10.05
C ALA A 34 3.96 9.47 -8.66
N PHE A 35 3.64 8.67 -7.65
CA PHE A 35 4.28 8.66 -6.34
C PHE A 35 5.32 7.54 -6.31
N GLU A 36 6.56 7.90 -5.98
CA GLU A 36 7.63 6.94 -5.74
C GLU A 36 8.00 6.92 -4.26
N ARG A 37 7.87 5.74 -3.63
CA ARG A 37 8.33 5.46 -2.25
C ARG A 37 7.89 6.53 -1.25
N LYS A 38 6.61 6.86 -1.29
CA LYS A 38 5.98 7.81 -0.35
C LYS A 38 5.43 7.06 0.85
N TRP A 39 5.62 7.63 2.04
CA TRP A 39 4.99 7.15 3.26
C TRP A 39 3.58 7.72 3.37
N ALA A 40 2.60 6.84 3.58
CA ALA A 40 1.21 7.17 3.82
C ALA A 40 0.82 6.77 5.24
N GLN A 41 0.12 7.64 5.95
CA GLN A 41 -0.40 7.31 7.28
C GLN A 41 -1.61 6.38 7.15
N LEU A 42 -1.64 5.33 7.97
CA LEU A 42 -2.81 4.47 8.16
C LEU A 42 -3.64 5.02 9.32
N VAL A 43 -4.97 5.04 9.12
CA VAL A 43 -5.93 5.40 10.17
C VAL A 43 -6.73 4.18 10.59
N ASN A 44 -7.14 4.16 11.86
CA ASN A 44 -7.99 3.09 12.37
C ASN A 44 -9.34 3.11 11.62
N PRO A 45 -9.81 1.98 11.04
CA PRO A 45 -11.10 1.90 10.34
C PRO A 45 -12.31 2.34 11.18
N GLU A 46 -12.26 2.12 12.49
CA GLU A 46 -13.33 2.45 13.44
C GLU A 46 -13.20 3.86 14.03
N ASN A 47 -12.00 4.46 13.94
CA ASN A 47 -11.72 5.80 14.44
C ASN A 47 -10.69 6.52 13.55
N ILE A 48 -11.20 7.27 12.57
CA ILE A 48 -10.40 7.98 11.56
C ILE A 48 -9.43 9.00 12.19
N GLY A 49 -9.67 9.46 13.42
CA GLY A 49 -8.78 10.39 14.14
C GLY A 49 -7.53 9.74 14.75
N SER A 50 -7.45 8.41 14.78
CA SER A 50 -6.31 7.69 15.37
C SER A 50 -5.38 7.13 14.28
N SER A 51 -4.09 7.47 14.36
CA SER A 51 -3.05 6.83 13.56
C SER A 51 -2.82 5.40 14.05
N CYS A 52 -2.70 4.43 13.13
CA CYS A 52 -2.40 3.04 13.44
C CYS A 52 -1.14 2.52 12.70
N GLY A 53 -0.40 3.38 12.02
CA GLY A 53 0.87 3.02 11.38
C GLY A 53 1.16 3.83 10.12
N HIS A 54 2.19 3.40 9.38
CA HIS A 54 2.57 3.98 8.09
C HIS A 54 2.79 2.89 7.04
N LEU A 55 2.40 3.18 5.81
CA LEU A 55 2.58 2.34 4.63
C LEU A 55 3.55 3.04 3.66
N LEU A 56 4.66 2.40 3.32
CA LEU A 56 5.52 2.86 2.23
C LEU A 56 4.97 2.31 0.92
N LEU A 57 4.69 3.18 -0.05
CA LEU A 57 4.06 2.78 -1.31
C LEU A 57 4.55 3.60 -2.49
N SER A 58 4.38 3.03 -3.68
CA SER A 58 4.49 3.72 -4.96
C SER A 58 3.19 3.54 -5.73
N ILE A 59 2.68 4.61 -6.35
CA ILE A 59 1.46 4.60 -7.17
C ILE A 59 1.80 5.31 -8.46
N SER A 60 1.52 4.70 -9.61
CA SER A 60 1.58 5.37 -10.89
C SER A 60 0.25 5.25 -11.60
N VAL A 61 -0.15 6.31 -12.29
CA VAL A 61 -1.34 6.29 -13.13
C VAL A 61 -0.92 6.14 -14.57
N THR A 62 -1.36 5.05 -15.19
CA THR A 62 -1.03 4.70 -16.57
C THR A 62 -2.26 4.78 -17.45
N GLN A 63 -2.09 5.24 -18.70
CA GLN A 63 -3.12 5.04 -19.71
C GLN A 63 -3.24 3.55 -20.05
N ARG A 64 -4.46 3.09 -20.30
CA ARG A 64 -4.74 1.73 -20.78
C ARG A 64 -3.95 1.48 -22.07
N GLY A 65 -2.94 0.61 -22.01
CA GLY A 65 -2.13 0.21 -23.18
C GLY A 65 -0.66 0.64 -23.15
N VAL A 66 -0.19 1.38 -22.14
CA VAL A 66 1.23 1.70 -21.98
C VAL A 66 1.83 0.84 -20.87
N PRO A 67 2.72 -0.11 -21.17
CA PRO A 67 3.35 -0.93 -20.14
C PRO A 67 4.34 -0.10 -19.31
N THR A 68 4.07 0.01 -18.01
CA THR A 68 5.03 0.59 -17.05
C THR A 68 6.10 -0.44 -16.68
N LYS A 69 7.37 -0.05 -16.81
CA LYS A 69 8.47 -0.75 -16.15
C LYS A 69 8.45 -0.39 -14.66
N VAL A 70 7.83 -1.24 -13.86
CA VAL A 70 8.11 -1.26 -12.42
C VAL A 70 9.49 -1.89 -12.26
N ASN A 71 10.47 -1.05 -11.90
CA ASN A 71 11.81 -1.48 -11.48
C ASN A 71 11.78 -2.05 -10.07
#